data_AF-A0A2B7VQ05-F1
#
_entry.id   AF-A0A2B7VQ05-F1
#
_cell.length_a   1.000
_cell.length_b   1.000
_cell.length_c   1.000
_cell.angle_alpha   90.00
_cell.angle_beta   90.00
_cell.angle_gamma   90.00
#
_symmetry.space_group_name_H-M   'P 1'
#
loop_
_entity.id
_entity.type
_entity.pdbx_description
1 polymer ?
#
loop_
_entity_poly.entity_id
_entity_poly.type
_entity_poly.pdbx_seq_one_letter_code
_entity_poly.pdbx_strand_id
1 'polypeptide(L)'
;MLMKWEFERFASDKQCIERALKMWKEWMSKKSTYSMDLAAKGVMYVVNHMKLRDHQVSLIHDFFDEYLNLLDHGEEQAEAFYKTILRM
;
A
#
# COMPACT_ATOMS: atom_id res chain seq x y z
N MET A 1 4.91 25.04 -8.73
CA MET A 1 5.34 25.22 -7.32
C MET A 1 4.18 24.74 -6.48
N LEU A 2 4.30 23.58 -5.81
CA LEU A 2 3.22 23.04 -4.98
C LEU A 2 3.04 23.93 -3.74
N MET A 3 1.81 24.18 -3.33
CA MET A 3 1.52 24.88 -2.09
C MET A 3 1.90 24.00 -0.89
N LYS A 4 2.24 24.63 0.24
CA LYS A 4 2.64 23.92 1.48
C LYS A 4 1.66 22.80 1.86
N TRP A 5 0.36 23.03 1.68
CA TRP A 5 -0.68 22.06 2.02
C TRP A 5 -0.72 20.85 1.08
N GLU A 6 -0.36 21.02 -0.19
CA GLU A 6 -0.22 19.93 -1.15
C GLU A 6 0.97 19.06 -0.78
N PHE A 7 2.11 19.67 -0.42
CA PHE A 7 3.28 18.92 0.09
C PHE A 7 2.98 18.14 1.37
N GLU A 8 2.28 18.75 2.33
CA GLU A 8 1.87 18.08 3.58
C GLU A 8 0.93 16.91 3.31
N ARG A 9 0.01 17.07 2.35
CA ARG A 9 -0.88 16.00 1.89
C ARG A 9 -0.10 14.86 1.23
N PHE A 10 0.80 15.16 0.29
CA PHE A 10 1.64 14.14 -0.35
C PHE A 10 2.52 13.39 0.66
N ALA A 11 3.12 14.08 1.62
CA ALA A 11 3.90 13.44 2.68
C ALA A 11 3.04 12.55 3.58
N SER A 12 1.82 13.00 3.91
CA SER A 12 0.84 12.22 4.67
C SER A 12 0.40 10.96 3.91
N ASP A 13 0.20 11.06 2.60
CA ASP A 13 -0.26 9.97 1.75
C ASP A 13 0.84 8.91 1.57
N LYS A 14 2.10 9.34 1.38
CA LYS A 14 3.27 8.44 1.39
C LYS A 14 3.40 7.67 2.70
N GLN A 15 3.38 8.36 3.84
CA GLN A 15 3.47 7.71 5.14
C GLN A 15 2.32 6.72 5.38
N CYS A 16 1.13 7.02 4.84
CA CYS A 16 -0.01 6.11 4.89
C CYS A 16 0.29 4.82 4.11
N ILE A 17 0.76 4.93 2.87
CA ILE A 17 1.14 3.79 2.03
C ILE A 17 2.26 2.97 2.66
N GLU A 18 3.32 3.60 3.18
CA GLU A 18 4.43 2.91 3.85
C GLU A 18 3.95 2.05 5.03
N ARG A 19 3.09 2.63 5.88
CA ARG A 19 2.51 1.92 7.04
C ARG A 19 1.59 0.79 6.60
N ALA A 20 0.78 1.03 5.58
CA ALA A 20 -0.15 0.06 5.03
C ALA A 20 0.61 -1.15 4.45
N LEU A 21 1.63 -0.91 3.63
CA LEU A 21 2.45 -1.96 3.04
C LEU A 21 3.22 -2.74 4.11
N LYS A 22 3.80 -2.06 5.10
CA LYS A 22 4.49 -2.72 6.21
C LYS A 22 3.54 -3.66 6.97
N MET A 23 2.36 -3.17 7.34
CA MET A 23 1.36 -3.98 8.06
C MET A 23 0.89 -5.17 7.21
N TRP A 24 0.68 -4.97 5.91
CA TRP A 24 0.32 -6.04 5.00
C TRP A 24 1.40 -7.12 4.92
N LYS A 25 2.68 -6.73 4.74
CA LYS A 25 3.82 -7.66 4.70
C LYS A 25 3.96 -8.42 6.02
N GLU A 26 3.79 -7.75 7.16
CA GLU A 26 3.79 -8.39 8.50
C GLU A 26 2.63 -9.35 8.73
N TRP A 27 1.47 -9.10 8.13
CA TRP A 27 0.33 -10.02 8.18
C TRP A 27 0.54 -11.22 7.25
N MET A 28 1.06 -10.98 6.05
CA MET A 28 1.37 -12.02 5.06
C MET A 28 2.50 -12.95 5.52
N SER A 29 3.51 -12.45 6.24
CA SER A 29 4.61 -13.28 6.75
C SER A 29 4.15 -14.32 7.78
N LYS A 30 2.96 -14.15 8.36
CA LYS A 30 2.33 -15.11 9.28
C LYS A 30 1.56 -16.20 8.55
N LYS A 31 1.51 -16.17 7.21
CA LYS A 31 0.78 -17.12 6.38
C LYS A 31 1.74 -18.16 5.82
N SER A 32 1.27 -19.40 5.74
CA SER A 32 2.08 -20.53 5.27
C SER A 32 2.30 -20.55 3.76
N THR A 33 1.40 -19.95 3.00
CA THR A 33 1.43 -19.93 1.53
C THR A 33 0.90 -18.60 1.01
N TYR A 34 1.39 -18.20 -0.15
CA TYR A 34 0.88 -17.04 -0.88
C TYR A 34 -0.26 -17.46 -1.81
N SER A 35 -1.32 -16.66 -1.86
CA SER A 35 -2.35 -16.71 -2.91
C SER A 35 -2.98 -15.32 -3.07
N MET A 36 -3.54 -15.04 -4.25
CA MET A 36 -4.18 -13.74 -4.51
C MET A 36 -5.40 -13.48 -3.60
N ASP A 37 -6.19 -14.51 -3.29
CA ASP A 37 -7.29 -14.40 -2.31
C ASP A 37 -6.76 -14.02 -0.91
N LEU A 38 -5.63 -14.60 -0.49
CA LEU A 38 -5.02 -14.27 0.79
C LEU A 38 -4.42 -12.87 0.79
N ALA A 39 -3.77 -12.48 -0.31
CA ALA A 39 -3.24 -11.14 -0.50
C ALA A 39 -4.35 -10.08 -0.39
N ALA A 40 -5.49 -10.30 -1.06
CA ALA A 40 -6.67 -9.43 -0.98
C ALA A 40 -7.25 -9.36 0.45
N LYS A 41 -7.35 -10.50 1.15
CA LYS A 41 -7.72 -10.53 2.58
C LYS A 41 -6.74 -9.75 3.45
N GLY A 42 -5.46 -9.76 3.11
CA GLY A 42 -4.45 -8.91 3.75
C GLY A 42 -4.74 -7.43 3.57
N VAL A 43 -5.18 -6.99 2.39
CA VAL A 43 -5.56 -5.58 2.15
C VAL A 43 -6.76 -5.20 3.01
N MET A 44 -7.79 -6.06 3.05
CA MET A 44 -8.94 -5.86 3.94
C MET A 44 -8.51 -5.77 5.42
N TYR A 45 -7.57 -6.61 5.84
CA TYR A 45 -7.01 -6.55 7.18
C TYR A 45 -6.39 -5.18 7.46
N VAL A 46 -5.57 -4.66 6.55
CA VAL A 46 -4.95 -3.33 6.69
C VAL A 46 -5.99 -2.22 6.81
N VAL A 47 -6.96 -2.17 5.89
CA VAL A 47 -8.01 -1.14 5.89
C VAL A 47 -8.82 -1.17 7.19
N ASN A 48 -9.12 -2.35 7.72
CA ASN A 48 -9.88 -2.50 8.96
C ASN A 48 -9.09 -2.17 10.23
N HIS A 49 -7.76 -2.24 10.20
CA HIS A 49 -6.92 -2.06 11.40
C HIS A 49 -6.16 -0.72 11.42
N MET A 50 -6.12 0.00 10.30
CA MET A 50 -5.57 1.35 10.25
C MET A 50 -6.66 2.39 10.49
N LYS A 51 -6.31 3.46 11.22
CA LYS A 51 -7.16 4.66 11.31
C LYS A 51 -6.94 5.50 10.06
N LEU A 52 -7.81 5.31 9.07
CA LEU A 52 -7.74 5.96 7.77
C LEU A 52 -8.84 7.03 7.64
N ARG A 53 -8.54 8.10 6.91
CA ARG A 53 -9.56 9.02 6.38
C ARG A 53 -10.14 8.45 5.09
N ASP A 54 -11.33 8.88 4.69
CA ASP A 54 -12.01 8.37 3.48
C ASP A 54 -11.11 8.36 2.23
N HIS A 55 -10.40 9.47 1.97
CA HIS A 55 -9.46 9.51 0.83
C HIS A 55 -8.28 8.54 0.96
N GLN A 56 -7.85 8.22 2.18
CA GLN A 56 -6.75 7.28 2.42
C GLN A 56 -7.19 5.84 2.23
N VAL A 57 -8.47 5.53 2.44
CA VAL A 57 -9.05 4.23 2.11
C VAL A 57 -8.99 4.02 0.59
N SER A 58 -9.47 4.98 -0.20
CA SER A 58 -9.35 4.94 -1.66
C SER A 58 -7.90 4.82 -2.12
N LEU A 59 -7.01 5.65 -1.56
CA LEU A 59 -5.57 5.62 -1.87
C LEU A 59 -4.95 4.24 -1.61
N ILE A 60 -5.31 3.59 -0.50
CA ILE A 60 -4.80 2.25 -0.15
C ILE A 60 -5.32 1.20 -1.12
N HIS A 61 -6.60 1.26 -1.50
CA HIS A 61 -7.14 0.35 -2.50
C HIS A 61 -6.44 0.50 -3.85
N ASP A 62 -6.35 1.73 -4.37
CA ASP A 62 -5.68 2.00 -5.65
C ASP A 62 -4.21 1.55 -5.62
N PHE A 63 -3.52 1.80 -4.52
CA PHE A 63 -2.13 1.35 -4.33
C PHE A 63 -2.02 -0.18 -4.34
N PHE A 64 -2.86 -0.89 -3.58
CA PHE A 64 -2.74 -2.34 -3.47
C PHE A 64 -3.24 -3.07 -4.72
N ASP A 65 -4.22 -2.55 -5.45
CA ASP A 65 -4.65 -3.14 -6.72
C ASP A 65 -3.49 -3.21 -7.71
N GLU A 66 -2.76 -2.10 -7.88
CA GLU A 66 -1.58 -2.07 -8.75
C GLU A 66 -0.41 -2.86 -8.15
N TYR A 67 -0.13 -2.71 -6.85
CA TYR A 67 0.97 -3.42 -6.20
C TYR A 67 0.82 -4.94 -6.29
N LEU A 68 -0.39 -5.47 -6.06
CA LEU A 68 -0.66 -6.90 -6.13
C LEU A 68 -0.65 -7.42 -7.56
N ASN A 69 -1.16 -6.64 -8.52
CA ASN A 69 -1.05 -6.97 -9.94
C ASN A 69 0.42 -7.09 -10.35
N LEU A 70 1.27 -6.13 -9.98
CA LEU A 70 2.70 -6.19 -10.26
C LEU A 70 3.40 -7.33 -9.52
N LEU A 71 2.97 -7.64 -8.29
CA LEU A 71 3.54 -8.74 -7.50
C LEU A 71 3.30 -10.11 -8.16
N ASP A 72 2.16 -10.29 -8.83
CA ASP A 72 1.86 -11.49 -9.64
C ASP A 72 2.82 -11.65 -10.83
N HIS A 73 3.33 -10.53 -11.36
CA HIS A 73 4.34 -10.51 -12.43
C HIS A 73 5.78 -10.59 -11.89
N GLY A 74 5.99 -10.36 -10.59
CA GLY A 74 7.26 -10.52 -9.89
C GLY A 74 7.49 -9.51 -8.76
N GLU A 75 8.24 -9.92 -7.74
CA GLU A 75 8.54 -9.08 -6.57
C GLU A 75 9.33 -7.81 -6.93
N GLU A 76 10.25 -7.91 -7.91
CA GLU A 76 11.06 -6.78 -8.34
C GLU A 76 10.20 -5.65 -8.94
N GLN A 77 9.17 -5.98 -9.70
CA GLN A 77 8.25 -5.05 -10.33
C GLN A 77 7.43 -4.30 -9.28
N ALA A 78 6.85 -5.02 -8.32
CA ALA A 78 6.08 -4.43 -7.22
C ALA A 78 6.95 -3.52 -6.34
N GLU A 79 8.19 -3.93 -6.04
CA GLU A 79 9.11 -3.13 -5.24
C GLU A 79 9.63 -1.89 -5.98
N ALA A 80 9.83 -1.98 -7.31
CA ALA A 80 10.17 -0.82 -8.14
C ALA A 80 9.05 0.22 -8.19
N PHE A 81 7.79 -0.23 -8.31
CA PHE A 81 6.61 0.63 -8.22
C PHE A 81 6.53 1.34 -6.87
N TYR A 82 6.65 0.59 -5.77
CA TYR A 82 6.64 1.18 -4.42
C TYR A 82 7.74 2.24 -4.24
N LYS A 83 8.98 1.95 -4.65
CA LYS A 83 10.09 2.91 -4.59
C LYS A 83 9.84 4.17 -5.42
N THR A 84 9.13 4.04 -6.54
CA THR A 84 8.75 5.18 -7.38
C THR A 84 7.79 6.10 -6.63
N ILE A 85 6.76 5.54 -5.99
CA ILE A 85 5.81 6.29 -5.16
C ILE A 85 6.51 7.04 -4.02
N LEU A 86 7.48 6.41 -3.35
CA LEU A 86 8.20 7.07 -2.26
C LEU A 86 9.07 8.25 -2.74
N ARG A 87 9.58 8.18 -3.97
CA ARG A 87 10.44 9.21 -4.56
C ARG A 87 9.68 10.44 -5.10
N MET A 88 8.38 10.32 -5.35
CA MET A 88 7.51 11.41 -5.87
C MET A 88 7.09 12.37 -4.78
#